data_AF-A0A959C9I5-F1
#
_entry.id   AF-A0A959C9I5-F1
#
_cell.length_a   1.000
_cell.length_b   1.000
_cell.length_c   1.000
_cell.angle_alpha   90.00
_cell.angle_beta   90.00
_cell.angle_gamma   90.00
#
_symmetry.space_group_name_H-M   'P 1'
#
loop_
_entity.id
_entity.type
_entity.pdbx_description
1 polymer ?
#
loop_
_entity_poly.entity_id
_entity_poly.type
_entity_poly.pdbx_seq_one_letter_code
_entity_poly.pdbx_strand_id
1 'polypeptide(L)'
;CRGDSLAVDLEACNLGIFDLPAGTPVSFYLGDPTSTSTAVLLATLPLPHALPHDSCDTFSFIVAAPPNALLYVMLNDDGTTPLPFSLADFEADIGECDYTNNIGNFIHPFTPPVLDLGPDVFLCQNGVTVLDAGPGFAAYHWQDGSTEQTLTAFGPGIYSVTATDACGGEQTDEVLVTVDSSAVLDLGPDITVCEGSSTTFEVPGYATYQWSPPDFLSCSDCPNPTVTPAGDIAYTLVATTADGCVGVASVRIILAHSSESFAEVPLCAGDTVLLFGMPVTAAGTFQQTLSAQNGCDSIVHVTVKALPSSAGSVTLFGCPGSAVQYDSQMLPVGETQDFVFQNYLGCDSVVTVTVEALSTSANSVTLYGCPGSAVQYASQALVVGQTQDFAFQNYLGCDSIVTVTVEALPTSTGSVTLYGCPGSTVQYASQTLSIGQTQDFIFQNYAGCDSVVTVAVEALPTSASNLVLFACPGSTVQYASQTLSIGQTQDFTFQNFVGCDS
;
A
#
# COMPACT_ATOMS: atom_id res chain seq x y z
N CYS A 1 -57.40 -35.97 -66.37
CA CYS A 1 -57.05 -34.63 -66.88
C CYS A 1 -55.58 -34.60 -67.26
N ARG A 2 -55.22 -33.98 -68.40
CA ARG A 2 -53.84 -33.63 -68.75
C ARG A 2 -53.73 -32.09 -68.71
N GLY A 3 -53.80 -31.50 -67.52
CA GLY A 3 -54.05 -30.06 -67.38
C GLY A 3 -55.52 -29.73 -67.65
N ASP A 4 -55.80 -28.89 -68.63
CA ASP A 4 -57.12 -28.35 -68.99
C ASP A 4 -58.01 -29.29 -69.83
N SER A 5 -57.59 -30.54 -70.07
CA SER A 5 -58.24 -31.46 -71.02
C SER A 5 -58.55 -32.87 -70.47
N LEU A 6 -59.66 -33.45 -70.96
CA LEU A 6 -60.18 -34.78 -70.66
C LEU A 6 -60.16 -35.63 -71.93
N ALA A 7 -59.73 -36.89 -71.80
CA ALA A 7 -59.92 -37.90 -72.84
C ALA A 7 -61.30 -38.53 -72.66
N VAL A 8 -62.14 -38.45 -73.68
CA VAL A 8 -63.50 -38.99 -73.72
C VAL A 8 -63.56 -40.12 -74.72
N ASP A 9 -63.80 -41.34 -74.24
CA ASP A 9 -64.01 -42.51 -75.09
C ASP A 9 -65.51 -42.66 -75.36
N LEU A 10 -65.93 -42.40 -76.60
CA LEU A 10 -67.29 -42.53 -77.09
C LEU A 10 -67.45 -43.89 -77.79
N GLU A 11 -68.24 -44.79 -77.21
CA GLU A 11 -68.72 -45.97 -77.92
C GLU A 11 -69.99 -45.63 -78.69
N ALA A 12 -69.97 -45.79 -80.02
CA ALA A 12 -71.11 -45.52 -80.89
C ALA A 12 -71.45 -46.77 -81.70
N CYS A 13 -72.73 -47.10 -81.77
CA CYS A 13 -73.26 -48.23 -82.53
C CYS A 13 -74.18 -47.71 -83.65
N ASN A 14 -73.79 -47.92 -84.90
CA ASN A 14 -74.61 -47.59 -86.05
C ASN A 14 -75.54 -48.77 -86.37
N LEU A 15 -76.81 -48.62 -85.99
CA LEU A 15 -77.88 -49.60 -86.28
C LEU A 15 -78.68 -49.25 -87.54
N GLY A 16 -78.21 -48.25 -88.31
CA GLY A 16 -78.80 -47.84 -89.57
C GLY A 16 -78.43 -48.77 -90.72
N ILE A 17 -78.88 -48.44 -91.92
CA ILE A 17 -78.59 -49.18 -93.16
C ILE A 17 -77.49 -48.52 -94.02
N PHE A 18 -76.98 -47.37 -93.58
CA PHE A 18 -75.92 -46.62 -94.25
C PHE A 18 -74.75 -46.44 -93.30
N ASP A 19 -73.52 -46.44 -93.85
CA ASP A 19 -72.32 -46.13 -93.07
C ASP A 19 -72.35 -44.66 -92.65
N LEU A 20 -71.99 -44.39 -91.39
CA LEU A 20 -71.77 -43.04 -90.91
C LEU A 20 -70.37 -42.59 -91.38
N PRO A 21 -70.26 -41.54 -92.20
CA PRO A 21 -68.98 -41.21 -92.84
C PRO A 21 -67.93 -40.74 -91.83
N ALA A 22 -66.66 -40.92 -92.18
CA ALA A 22 -65.58 -40.20 -91.51
C ALA A 22 -65.83 -38.70 -91.65
N GLY A 23 -65.57 -37.93 -90.60
CA GLY A 23 -65.88 -36.50 -90.60
C GLY A 23 -67.24 -36.12 -90.02
N THR A 24 -68.14 -37.07 -89.73
CA THR A 24 -69.39 -36.76 -89.02
C THR A 24 -69.09 -36.01 -87.73
N PRO A 25 -69.75 -34.88 -87.46
CA PRO A 25 -69.40 -34.04 -86.33
C PRO A 25 -69.92 -34.62 -85.01
N VAL A 26 -69.12 -34.47 -83.96
CA VAL A 26 -69.44 -34.84 -82.58
C VAL A 26 -69.24 -33.60 -81.71
N SER A 27 -70.32 -33.09 -81.14
CA SER A 27 -70.28 -31.92 -80.26
C SER A 27 -70.26 -32.31 -78.79
N PHE A 28 -69.57 -31.51 -78.00
CA PHE A 28 -69.43 -31.69 -76.56
C PHE A 28 -69.98 -30.46 -75.85
N TYR A 29 -70.96 -30.64 -74.96
CA TYR A 29 -71.63 -29.56 -74.25
C TYR A 29 -71.45 -29.66 -72.74
N LEU A 30 -71.33 -28.50 -72.11
CA LEU A 30 -71.51 -28.33 -70.68
C LEU A 30 -72.97 -28.02 -70.35
N GLY A 31 -73.59 -28.89 -69.56
CA GLY A 31 -75.03 -28.82 -69.29
C GLY A 31 -75.86 -29.45 -70.41
N ASP A 32 -77.12 -29.73 -70.11
CA ASP A 32 -78.00 -30.46 -71.02
C ASP A 32 -78.49 -29.55 -72.17
N PRO A 33 -78.06 -29.82 -73.41
CA PRO A 33 -78.43 -29.00 -74.56
C PRO A 33 -79.88 -29.25 -75.03
N THR A 34 -80.58 -30.27 -74.50
CA THR A 34 -81.99 -30.55 -74.81
C THR A 34 -82.97 -29.81 -73.91
N SER A 35 -82.51 -29.32 -72.76
CA SER A 35 -83.40 -28.73 -71.73
C SER A 35 -83.04 -27.29 -71.35
N THR A 36 -81.86 -26.80 -71.74
CA THR A 36 -81.42 -25.44 -71.40
C THR A 36 -80.84 -24.71 -72.62
N SER A 37 -81.19 -23.41 -72.76
CA SER A 37 -80.55 -22.53 -73.74
C SER A 37 -79.16 -22.04 -73.29
N THR A 38 -78.71 -22.44 -72.11
CA THR A 38 -77.46 -22.03 -71.48
C THR A 38 -76.37 -23.08 -71.55
N ALA A 39 -76.62 -24.23 -72.21
CA ALA A 39 -75.58 -25.23 -72.40
C ALA A 39 -74.43 -24.61 -73.22
N VAL A 40 -73.18 -24.85 -72.79
CA VAL A 40 -71.99 -24.25 -73.40
C VAL A 40 -71.32 -25.27 -74.30
N LEU A 41 -71.21 -24.98 -75.60
CA LEU A 41 -70.45 -25.81 -76.54
C LEU A 41 -68.94 -25.71 -76.20
N LEU A 42 -68.33 -26.84 -75.86
CA LEU A 42 -66.90 -26.95 -75.58
C LEU A 42 -66.09 -27.16 -76.86
N ALA A 43 -66.53 -28.08 -77.71
CA ALA A 43 -65.85 -28.46 -78.94
C ALA A 43 -66.79 -29.21 -79.87
N THR A 44 -66.52 -29.13 -81.16
CA THR A 44 -67.09 -30.02 -82.19
C THR A 44 -65.93 -30.68 -82.91
N LEU A 45 -65.87 -32.01 -82.84
CA LEU A 45 -64.76 -32.82 -83.35
C LEU A 45 -65.30 -33.85 -84.35
N PRO A 46 -64.64 -34.06 -85.50
CA PRO A 46 -65.08 -35.04 -86.48
C PRO A 46 -64.77 -36.47 -86.03
N LEU A 47 -65.61 -37.43 -86.42
CA LEU A 47 -65.25 -38.85 -86.36
C LEU A 47 -63.95 -39.09 -87.14
N PRO A 48 -62.93 -39.74 -86.55
CA PRO A 48 -61.64 -39.95 -87.20
C PRO A 48 -61.70 -40.93 -88.37
N HIS A 49 -62.67 -41.84 -88.36
CA HIS A 49 -62.96 -42.80 -89.44
C HIS A 49 -64.46 -43.10 -89.48
N ALA A 50 -64.91 -43.73 -90.58
CA ALA A 50 -66.32 -44.05 -90.78
C ALA A 50 -66.77 -45.18 -89.82
N LEU A 51 -68.01 -45.12 -89.36
CA LEU A 51 -68.66 -46.16 -88.57
C LEU A 51 -69.60 -46.97 -89.48
N PRO A 52 -69.23 -48.21 -89.87
CA PRO A 52 -70.05 -49.03 -90.76
C PRO A 52 -71.45 -49.29 -90.20
N HIS A 53 -72.43 -49.46 -91.08
CA HIS A 53 -73.75 -49.94 -90.67
C HIS A 53 -73.67 -51.30 -89.95
N ASP A 54 -74.63 -51.56 -89.07
CA ASP A 54 -74.70 -52.74 -88.20
C ASP A 54 -73.41 -53.03 -87.39
N SER A 55 -72.68 -51.99 -86.99
CA SER A 55 -71.43 -52.11 -86.24
C SER A 55 -71.32 -51.11 -85.09
N CYS A 56 -70.44 -51.42 -84.13
CA CYS A 56 -70.07 -50.51 -83.05
C CYS A 56 -68.57 -50.26 -83.08
N ASP A 57 -68.15 -49.04 -82.75
CA ASP A 57 -66.74 -48.69 -82.57
C ASP A 57 -66.56 -47.68 -81.44
N THR A 58 -65.33 -47.56 -80.95
CA THR A 58 -64.96 -46.61 -79.90
C THR A 58 -64.05 -45.52 -80.45
N PHE A 59 -64.41 -44.27 -80.17
CA PHE A 59 -63.71 -43.08 -80.61
C PHE A 59 -63.22 -42.27 -79.42
N SER A 60 -61.92 -41.99 -79.36
CA SER A 60 -61.32 -41.19 -78.29
C SER A 60 -61.16 -39.73 -78.72
N PHE A 61 -61.72 -38.82 -77.94
CA PHE A 61 -61.66 -37.38 -78.16
C PHE A 61 -60.93 -36.69 -77.00
N ILE A 62 -60.25 -35.59 -77.28
CA ILE A 62 -59.67 -34.73 -76.24
C ILE A 62 -60.45 -33.43 -76.24
N VAL A 63 -61.09 -33.11 -75.11
CA VAL A 63 -61.92 -31.91 -74.93
C VAL A 63 -61.52 -31.16 -73.67
N ALA A 64 -61.92 -29.91 -73.53
CA ALA A 64 -61.72 -29.16 -72.29
C ALA A 64 -62.39 -29.90 -71.10
N ALA A 65 -61.73 -29.93 -69.94
CA ALA A 65 -62.17 -30.67 -68.76
C ALA A 65 -62.79 -29.75 -67.70
N PRO A 66 -64.13 -29.65 -67.61
CA PRO A 66 -64.79 -29.03 -66.49
C PRO A 66 -64.99 -30.06 -65.35
N PRO A 67 -64.34 -29.90 -64.19
CA PRO A 67 -64.49 -30.85 -63.08
C PRO A 67 -65.92 -30.83 -62.50
N ASN A 68 -66.44 -32.00 -62.13
CA ASN A 68 -67.76 -32.19 -61.51
C ASN A 68 -68.97 -31.65 -62.29
N ALA A 69 -68.81 -31.39 -63.60
CA ALA A 69 -69.91 -30.98 -64.46
C ALA A 69 -70.44 -32.16 -65.28
N LEU A 70 -71.72 -32.10 -65.64
CA LEU A 70 -72.30 -33.01 -66.64
C LEU A 70 -71.77 -32.61 -68.01
N LEU A 71 -70.99 -33.50 -68.62
CA LEU A 71 -70.58 -33.40 -70.01
C LEU A 71 -71.56 -34.19 -70.87
N TYR A 72 -72.13 -33.53 -71.86
CA TYR A 72 -72.97 -34.15 -72.88
C TYR A 72 -72.17 -34.31 -74.17
N VAL A 73 -72.31 -35.45 -74.82
CA VAL A 73 -71.71 -35.75 -76.12
C VAL A 73 -72.85 -36.00 -77.09
N MET A 74 -72.87 -35.29 -78.22
CA MET A 74 -73.88 -35.42 -79.25
C MET A 74 -73.23 -35.86 -80.56
N LEU A 75 -73.53 -37.08 -80.99
CA LEU A 75 -73.14 -37.58 -82.31
C LEU A 75 -74.04 -36.96 -83.37
N ASN A 76 -73.45 -36.61 -84.53
CA ASN A 76 -74.17 -36.01 -85.65
C ASN A 76 -74.71 -34.59 -85.35
N ASP A 77 -73.97 -33.83 -84.55
CA ASP A 77 -74.24 -32.41 -84.27
C ASP A 77 -72.98 -31.59 -84.56
N ASP A 78 -73.14 -30.48 -85.29
CA ASP A 78 -72.03 -29.61 -85.70
C ASP A 78 -71.81 -28.39 -84.78
N GLY A 79 -72.58 -28.31 -83.68
CA GLY A 79 -72.48 -27.23 -82.71
C GLY A 79 -73.25 -25.97 -83.10
N THR A 80 -73.94 -25.95 -84.25
CA THR A 80 -74.71 -24.79 -84.72
C THR A 80 -76.21 -24.89 -84.43
N THR A 81 -76.68 -26.06 -84.00
CA THR A 81 -78.08 -26.33 -83.66
C THR A 81 -78.56 -25.38 -82.54
N PRO A 82 -79.67 -24.64 -82.73
CA PRO A 82 -80.19 -23.74 -81.71
C PRO A 82 -80.57 -24.46 -80.41
N LEU A 83 -80.16 -23.89 -79.27
CA LEU A 83 -80.45 -24.45 -77.94
C LEU A 83 -81.71 -23.83 -77.31
N PRO A 84 -82.51 -24.60 -76.53
CA PRO A 84 -82.42 -26.05 -76.39
C PRO A 84 -82.86 -26.75 -77.69
N PHE A 85 -82.08 -27.74 -78.16
CA PHE A 85 -82.46 -28.43 -79.38
C PHE A 85 -83.56 -29.45 -79.13
N SER A 86 -84.42 -29.61 -80.13
CA SER A 86 -85.50 -30.58 -80.21
C SER A 86 -85.26 -31.50 -81.42
N LEU A 87 -85.95 -32.64 -81.46
CA LEU A 87 -85.87 -33.58 -82.59
C LEU A 87 -86.17 -32.95 -83.96
N ALA A 88 -86.82 -31.79 -84.01
CA ALA A 88 -87.13 -31.08 -85.25
C ALA A 88 -85.96 -30.22 -85.76
N ASP A 89 -84.93 -29.98 -84.95
CA ASP A 89 -83.83 -29.06 -85.29
C ASP A 89 -82.71 -29.74 -86.09
N PHE A 90 -82.73 -31.08 -86.17
CA PHE A 90 -81.80 -31.87 -86.97
C PHE A 90 -82.35 -32.10 -88.39
N GLU A 91 -82.28 -31.08 -89.25
CA GLU A 91 -82.52 -31.22 -90.69
C GLU A 91 -81.26 -31.80 -91.36
N ALA A 92 -81.17 -33.12 -91.45
CA ALA A 92 -79.90 -33.78 -91.73
C ALA A 92 -79.55 -33.99 -93.21
N ASP A 93 -78.23 -33.93 -93.50
CA ASP A 93 -77.57 -34.59 -94.65
C ASP A 93 -77.43 -36.13 -94.43
N ILE A 94 -77.67 -36.63 -93.21
CA ILE A 94 -77.67 -38.07 -92.84
C ILE A 94 -79.07 -38.44 -92.30
N GLY A 95 -79.80 -39.30 -93.03
CA GLY A 95 -81.18 -39.65 -92.68
C GLY A 95 -81.30 -40.51 -91.42
N GLU A 96 -81.77 -39.91 -90.33
CA GLU A 96 -82.02 -40.59 -89.05
C GLU A 96 -83.46 -40.36 -88.56
N CYS A 97 -84.04 -41.36 -87.91
CA CYS A 97 -85.45 -41.34 -87.47
C CYS A 97 -85.64 -41.06 -85.98
N ASP A 98 -84.57 -41.12 -85.19
CA ASP A 98 -84.57 -40.90 -83.75
C ASP A 98 -83.22 -40.29 -83.35
N TYR A 99 -83.19 -39.00 -83.01
CA TYR A 99 -81.97 -38.33 -82.55
C TYR A 99 -81.80 -38.40 -81.02
N THR A 100 -82.75 -38.97 -80.27
CA THR A 100 -82.67 -39.04 -78.80
C THR A 100 -81.63 -40.04 -78.30
N ASN A 101 -81.21 -40.96 -79.16
CA ASN A 101 -80.22 -41.99 -78.86
C ASN A 101 -78.78 -41.58 -79.24
N ASN A 102 -78.60 -40.39 -79.83
CA ASN A 102 -77.29 -39.84 -80.21
C ASN A 102 -76.61 -39.04 -79.10
N ILE A 103 -77.31 -38.86 -77.97
CA ILE A 103 -76.81 -38.11 -76.83
C ILE A 103 -76.34 -39.05 -75.72
N GLY A 104 -75.07 -38.92 -75.34
CA GLY A 104 -74.50 -39.52 -74.15
C GLY A 104 -74.20 -38.46 -73.10
N ASN A 105 -74.18 -38.82 -71.82
CA ASN A 105 -73.67 -37.94 -70.77
C ASN A 105 -72.95 -38.70 -69.66
N PHE A 106 -72.01 -38.03 -69.00
CA PHE A 106 -71.35 -38.53 -67.81
C PHE A 106 -70.84 -37.37 -66.95
N ILE A 107 -70.47 -37.70 -65.71
CA ILE A 107 -69.78 -36.77 -64.80
C ILE A 107 -68.37 -37.31 -64.58
N HIS A 108 -67.37 -36.44 -64.71
CA HIS A 108 -66.02 -36.74 -64.24
C HIS A 108 -65.87 -36.24 -62.79
N PRO A 109 -65.93 -37.13 -61.77
CA PRO A 109 -65.75 -36.71 -60.40
C PRO A 109 -64.30 -36.29 -60.17
N PHE A 110 -64.11 -35.04 -59.78
CA PHE A 110 -62.82 -34.49 -59.40
C PHE A 110 -62.96 -33.74 -58.08
N THR A 111 -62.36 -34.26 -57.02
CA THR A 111 -62.27 -33.54 -55.74
C THR A 111 -60.90 -32.86 -55.71
N PRO A 112 -60.83 -31.52 -55.84
CA PRO A 112 -59.55 -30.84 -55.74
C PRO A 112 -58.96 -31.10 -54.34
N PRO A 113 -57.64 -31.32 -54.21
CA PRO A 113 -56.98 -31.32 -52.92
C PRO A 113 -57.22 -29.97 -52.22
N VAL A 114 -57.28 -29.98 -50.89
CA VAL A 114 -57.45 -28.75 -50.09
C VAL A 114 -56.07 -28.27 -49.66
N LEU A 115 -55.73 -27.02 -50.00
CA LEU A 115 -54.53 -26.36 -49.51
C LEU A 115 -54.85 -25.71 -48.15
N ASP A 116 -54.14 -26.13 -47.11
CA ASP A 116 -54.27 -25.60 -45.74
C ASP A 116 -52.93 -25.75 -45.01
N LEU A 117 -52.23 -24.63 -44.81
CA LEU A 117 -50.98 -24.54 -44.05
C LEU A 117 -51.21 -24.58 -42.53
N GLY A 118 -52.47 -24.57 -42.09
CA GLY A 118 -52.86 -24.57 -40.70
C GLY A 118 -52.87 -23.18 -40.07
N PRO A 119 -53.03 -23.10 -38.74
CA PRO A 119 -53.06 -21.82 -38.02
C PRO A 119 -51.68 -21.14 -37.99
N ASP A 120 -51.69 -19.84 -37.68
CA ASP A 120 -50.47 -19.07 -37.43
C ASP A 120 -49.53 -19.76 -36.44
N VAL A 121 -48.24 -19.71 -36.76
CA VAL A 121 -47.19 -20.38 -35.99
C VAL A 121 -46.49 -19.38 -35.09
N PHE A 122 -46.37 -19.75 -33.82
CA PHE A 122 -45.60 -19.01 -32.83
C PHE A 122 -44.31 -19.77 -32.50
N LEU A 123 -43.17 -19.09 -32.58
CA LEU A 123 -41.85 -19.65 -32.32
C LEU A 123 -41.10 -18.85 -31.25
N CYS A 124 -40.20 -19.53 -30.54
CA CYS A 124 -39.22 -18.86 -29.70
C CYS A 124 -38.06 -18.32 -30.53
N GLN A 125 -37.29 -17.37 -30.00
CA GLN A 125 -36.07 -16.85 -30.63
C GLN A 125 -35.19 -18.01 -31.16
N ASN A 126 -34.80 -17.96 -32.43
CA ASN A 126 -34.05 -18.99 -33.17
C ASN A 126 -34.76 -20.34 -33.39
N GLY A 127 -36.05 -20.42 -33.06
CA GLY A 127 -36.91 -21.52 -33.45
C GLY A 127 -37.09 -21.55 -34.97
N VAL A 128 -37.29 -22.75 -35.50
CA VAL A 128 -37.62 -22.98 -36.91
C VAL A 128 -38.84 -23.87 -36.99
N THR A 129 -39.64 -23.71 -38.04
CA THR A 129 -40.76 -24.61 -38.34
C THR A 129 -40.72 -25.06 -39.79
N VAL A 130 -41.30 -26.22 -40.06
CA VAL A 130 -41.51 -26.71 -41.43
C VAL A 130 -42.98 -26.55 -41.75
N LEU A 131 -43.27 -25.76 -42.78
CA LEU A 131 -44.59 -25.59 -43.35
C LEU A 131 -44.80 -26.66 -44.41
N ASP A 132 -45.98 -27.26 -44.45
CA ASP A 132 -46.34 -28.35 -45.38
C ASP A 132 -47.64 -27.99 -46.10
N ALA A 133 -47.56 -27.80 -47.42
CA ALA A 133 -48.70 -27.48 -48.27
C ALA A 133 -49.63 -28.68 -48.53
N GLY A 134 -49.28 -29.86 -48.01
CA GLY A 134 -50.03 -31.09 -48.18
C GLY A 134 -49.81 -31.74 -49.56
N PRO A 135 -49.93 -33.07 -49.66
CA PRO A 135 -49.78 -33.78 -50.93
C PRO A 135 -51.03 -33.66 -51.82
N GLY A 136 -50.89 -33.94 -53.11
CA GLY A 136 -52.03 -34.06 -54.05
C GLY A 136 -52.07 -32.98 -55.15
N PHE A 137 -51.21 -31.99 -55.07
CA PHE A 137 -51.03 -30.97 -56.11
C PHE A 137 -50.00 -31.42 -57.16
N ALA A 138 -50.13 -30.89 -58.38
CA ALA A 138 -49.18 -31.12 -59.46
C ALA A 138 -47.94 -30.21 -59.36
N ALA A 139 -48.08 -29.03 -58.76
CA ALA A 139 -46.97 -28.09 -58.53
C ALA A 139 -47.21 -27.22 -57.29
N TYR A 140 -46.11 -26.75 -56.68
CA TYR A 140 -46.08 -25.79 -55.58
C TYR A 140 -45.18 -24.61 -55.95
N HIS A 141 -45.54 -23.41 -55.50
CA HIS A 141 -44.74 -22.21 -55.67
C HIS A 141 -44.83 -21.35 -54.41
N TRP A 142 -43.74 -21.33 -53.65
CA TRP A 142 -43.62 -20.51 -52.43
C TRP A 142 -43.23 -19.07 -52.74
N GLN A 143 -43.44 -18.18 -51.78
CA GLN A 143 -43.10 -16.76 -51.89
C GLN A 143 -41.60 -16.48 -52.11
N ASP A 144 -40.72 -17.42 -51.75
CA ASP A 144 -39.27 -17.33 -51.95
C ASP A 144 -38.80 -17.94 -53.29
N GLY A 145 -39.74 -18.47 -54.09
CA GLY A 145 -39.47 -19.16 -55.36
C GLY A 145 -39.17 -20.66 -55.19
N SER A 146 -39.24 -21.22 -53.98
CA SER A 146 -39.15 -22.67 -53.76
C SER A 146 -40.35 -23.39 -54.37
N THR A 147 -40.15 -24.64 -54.80
CA THR A 147 -41.18 -25.45 -55.50
C THR A 147 -41.46 -26.80 -54.85
N GLU A 148 -40.86 -27.07 -53.69
CA GLU A 148 -41.08 -28.29 -52.92
C GLU A 148 -42.42 -28.24 -52.18
N GLN A 149 -42.97 -29.39 -51.80
CA GLN A 149 -44.20 -29.45 -50.99
C GLN A 149 -44.04 -28.75 -49.62
N THR A 150 -42.83 -28.74 -49.08
CA THR A 150 -42.53 -28.17 -47.76
C THR A 150 -41.55 -27.01 -47.85
N LEU A 151 -41.66 -26.07 -46.90
CA LEU A 151 -40.77 -24.94 -46.74
C LEU A 151 -40.34 -24.78 -45.28
N THR A 152 -39.05 -24.63 -45.02
CA THR A 152 -38.56 -24.33 -43.67
C THR A 152 -38.56 -22.82 -43.43
N ALA A 153 -39.33 -22.37 -42.45
CA ALA A 153 -39.36 -20.99 -41.99
C ALA A 153 -38.28 -20.76 -40.93
N PHE A 154 -37.31 -19.89 -41.25
CA PHE A 154 -36.16 -19.57 -40.38
C PHE A 154 -36.35 -18.31 -39.53
N GLY A 155 -37.45 -17.59 -39.73
CA GLY A 155 -37.70 -16.33 -39.04
C GLY A 155 -39.14 -15.86 -39.17
N PRO A 156 -39.49 -14.77 -38.48
CA PRO A 156 -40.84 -14.23 -38.51
C PRO A 156 -41.17 -13.66 -39.88
N GLY A 157 -42.43 -13.75 -40.28
CA GLY A 157 -42.91 -13.28 -41.57
C GLY A 157 -44.18 -13.98 -42.01
N ILE A 158 -44.74 -13.50 -43.11
CA ILE A 158 -45.84 -14.17 -43.80
C ILE A 158 -45.22 -15.13 -44.81
N TYR A 159 -45.64 -16.38 -44.75
CA TYR A 159 -45.25 -17.43 -45.68
C TYR A 159 -46.48 -17.81 -46.49
N SER A 160 -46.34 -17.85 -47.81
CA SER A 160 -47.45 -18.14 -48.70
C SER A 160 -47.03 -19.12 -49.78
N VAL A 161 -47.96 -20.00 -50.15
CA VAL A 161 -47.76 -20.99 -51.21
C VAL A 161 -48.94 -20.95 -52.16
N THR A 162 -48.64 -20.96 -53.45
CA THR A 162 -49.60 -21.23 -54.51
C THR A 162 -49.41 -22.67 -54.96
N ALA A 163 -50.47 -23.48 -54.89
CA ALA A 163 -50.45 -24.87 -55.32
C ALA A 163 -51.40 -25.08 -56.50
N THR A 164 -50.93 -25.77 -57.53
CA THR A 164 -51.69 -26.05 -58.76
C THR A 164 -52.07 -27.52 -58.80
N ASP A 165 -53.35 -27.83 -58.96
CA ASP A 165 -53.84 -29.20 -59.06
C ASP A 165 -53.60 -29.83 -60.45
N ALA A 166 -53.93 -31.12 -60.60
CA ALA A 166 -53.74 -31.86 -61.86
C ALA A 166 -54.62 -31.36 -63.03
N CYS A 167 -55.63 -30.54 -62.75
CA CYS A 167 -56.52 -29.91 -63.72
C CYS A 167 -56.12 -28.46 -64.04
N GLY A 168 -55.04 -27.94 -63.43
CA GLY A 168 -54.58 -26.56 -63.59
C GLY A 168 -55.29 -25.56 -62.68
N GLY A 169 -56.11 -26.00 -61.72
CA GLY A 169 -56.71 -25.14 -60.71
C GLY A 169 -55.67 -24.67 -59.70
N GLU A 170 -55.62 -23.37 -59.44
CA GLU A 170 -54.69 -22.79 -58.46
C GLU A 170 -55.41 -22.46 -57.14
N GLN A 171 -54.74 -22.79 -56.03
CA GLN A 171 -55.12 -22.40 -54.68
C GLN A 171 -53.95 -21.66 -54.03
N THR A 172 -54.24 -20.72 -53.15
CA THR A 172 -53.22 -20.01 -52.36
C THR A 172 -53.63 -20.00 -50.90
N ASP A 173 -52.65 -20.20 -50.03
CA ASP A 173 -52.83 -20.10 -48.59
C ASP A 173 -51.61 -19.42 -47.95
N GLU A 174 -51.84 -18.76 -46.82
CA GLU A 174 -50.84 -17.98 -46.09
C GLU A 174 -50.86 -18.32 -44.60
N VAL A 175 -49.69 -18.35 -43.98
CA VAL A 175 -49.52 -18.51 -42.54
C VAL A 175 -48.58 -17.43 -41.99
N LEU A 176 -48.96 -16.81 -40.88
CA LEU A 176 -48.09 -15.87 -40.17
C LEU A 176 -47.20 -16.64 -39.20
N VAL A 177 -45.89 -16.50 -39.37
CA VAL A 177 -44.91 -16.96 -38.37
C VAL A 177 -44.50 -15.77 -37.52
N THR A 178 -44.76 -15.86 -36.22
CA THR A 178 -44.32 -14.89 -35.21
C THR A 178 -43.22 -15.46 -34.34
N VAL A 179 -42.33 -14.59 -33.85
CA VAL A 179 -41.24 -14.97 -32.95
C VAL A 179 -41.32 -14.15 -31.68
N ASP A 180 -41.28 -14.82 -30.53
CA ASP A 180 -41.08 -14.16 -29.24
C ASP A 180 -39.60 -13.98 -28.96
N SER A 181 -39.18 -12.72 -29.07
CA SER A 181 -37.83 -12.29 -28.78
C SER A 181 -37.58 -11.99 -27.31
N SER A 182 -38.59 -12.09 -26.44
CA SER A 182 -38.43 -11.91 -25.01
C SER A 182 -37.63 -13.04 -24.35
N ALA A 183 -37.36 -14.14 -25.06
CA ALA A 183 -36.48 -15.22 -24.59
C ALA A 183 -34.98 -14.85 -24.54
N VAL A 184 -34.55 -13.68 -25.06
CA VAL A 184 -33.19 -13.18 -24.85
C VAL A 184 -33.10 -12.63 -23.42
N LEU A 185 -32.97 -13.54 -22.48
CA LEU A 185 -32.77 -13.22 -21.07
C LEU A 185 -31.32 -12.75 -20.87
N ASP A 186 -31.16 -11.53 -20.36
CA ASP A 186 -29.88 -10.97 -19.96
C ASP A 186 -30.01 -10.41 -18.53
N LEU A 187 -29.13 -10.84 -17.65
CA LEU A 187 -29.06 -10.38 -16.25
C LEU A 187 -28.09 -9.22 -16.07
N GLY A 188 -27.45 -8.77 -17.15
CA GLY A 188 -26.43 -7.73 -17.14
C GLY A 188 -25.06 -8.26 -16.71
N PRO A 189 -24.10 -7.34 -16.43
CA PRO A 189 -22.77 -7.71 -16.00
C PRO A 189 -22.74 -8.25 -14.56
N ASP A 190 -21.63 -8.89 -14.20
CA ASP A 190 -21.35 -9.31 -12.83
C ASP A 190 -21.41 -8.13 -11.86
N ILE A 191 -21.98 -8.37 -10.68
CA ILE A 191 -22.25 -7.34 -9.67
C ILE A 191 -21.32 -7.55 -8.47
N THR A 192 -20.68 -6.47 -8.01
CA THR A 192 -19.91 -6.48 -6.75
C THR A 192 -20.76 -5.89 -5.63
N VAL A 193 -20.86 -6.60 -4.51
CA VAL A 193 -21.63 -6.18 -3.32
C VAL A 193 -20.72 -6.23 -2.10
N CYS A 194 -20.83 -5.23 -1.21
CA CYS A 194 -20.07 -5.23 0.04
C CYS A 194 -20.67 -6.17 1.08
N GLU A 195 -19.83 -6.72 1.95
CA GLU A 195 -20.29 -7.49 3.11
C GLU A 195 -21.35 -6.73 3.91
N GLY A 196 -22.46 -7.43 4.20
CA GLY A 196 -23.62 -6.87 4.90
C GLY A 196 -24.57 -6.01 4.04
N SER A 197 -24.22 -5.73 2.78
CA SER A 197 -25.10 -5.06 1.82
C SER A 197 -25.87 -6.08 0.97
N SER A 198 -26.85 -5.60 0.21
CA SER A 198 -27.65 -6.40 -0.69
C SER A 198 -27.83 -5.73 -2.05
N THR A 199 -28.18 -6.53 -3.05
CA THR A 199 -28.58 -6.06 -4.38
C THR A 199 -29.87 -6.76 -4.79
N THR A 200 -30.67 -6.15 -5.66
CA THR A 200 -31.95 -6.71 -6.12
C THR A 200 -31.92 -6.84 -7.64
N PHE A 201 -32.29 -8.01 -8.15
CA PHE A 201 -32.52 -8.18 -9.58
C PHE A 201 -33.89 -7.62 -9.96
N GLU A 202 -34.05 -7.15 -11.20
CA GLU A 202 -35.34 -6.76 -11.76
C GLU A 202 -35.51 -7.38 -13.14
N VAL A 203 -36.24 -8.50 -13.21
CA VAL A 203 -36.47 -9.25 -14.46
C VAL A 203 -37.97 -9.38 -14.72
N PRO A 204 -38.68 -8.32 -15.14
CA PRO A 204 -40.10 -8.41 -15.49
C PRO A 204 -40.32 -9.10 -16.85
N GLY A 205 -41.54 -9.57 -17.11
CA GLY A 205 -41.97 -9.99 -18.46
C GLY A 205 -42.11 -11.50 -18.68
N TYR A 206 -41.74 -12.33 -17.70
CA TYR A 206 -41.89 -13.80 -17.78
C TYR A 206 -43.03 -14.30 -16.89
N ALA A 207 -43.63 -15.43 -17.29
CA ALA A 207 -44.70 -16.11 -16.57
C ALA A 207 -44.18 -16.94 -15.39
N THR A 208 -42.99 -17.53 -15.51
CA THR A 208 -42.34 -18.29 -14.43
C THR A 208 -40.86 -17.96 -14.30
N TYR A 209 -40.33 -18.06 -13.08
CA TYR A 209 -38.92 -17.83 -12.75
C TYR A 209 -38.38 -19.02 -11.96
N GLN A 210 -37.12 -19.37 -12.20
CA GLN A 210 -36.41 -20.37 -11.43
C GLN A 210 -34.94 -19.98 -11.31
N TRP A 211 -34.58 -19.43 -10.16
CA TRP A 211 -33.22 -19.07 -9.79
C TRP A 211 -32.52 -20.26 -9.13
N SER A 212 -31.25 -20.49 -9.50
CA SER A 212 -30.41 -21.51 -8.89
C SER A 212 -28.96 -21.03 -8.77
N PRO A 213 -28.27 -21.28 -7.64
CA PRO A 213 -28.79 -21.88 -6.42
C PRO A 213 -29.75 -20.92 -5.66
N PRO A 214 -30.56 -21.41 -4.69
CA PRO A 214 -31.47 -20.55 -3.91
C PRO A 214 -30.76 -19.82 -2.75
N ASP A 215 -29.51 -20.17 -2.45
CA ASP A 215 -28.74 -19.58 -1.35
C ASP A 215 -28.67 -18.05 -1.46
N PHE A 216 -28.84 -17.36 -0.33
CA PHE A 216 -28.79 -15.90 -0.20
C PHE A 216 -29.83 -15.09 -0.99
N LEU A 217 -30.76 -15.74 -1.69
CA LEU A 217 -31.89 -15.09 -2.36
C LEU A 217 -33.10 -14.95 -1.44
N SER A 218 -33.84 -13.85 -1.57
CA SER A 218 -35.12 -13.67 -0.88
C SER A 218 -36.23 -14.59 -1.41
N CYS A 219 -36.17 -14.97 -2.68
CA CYS A 219 -37.07 -15.90 -3.36
C CYS A 219 -36.36 -16.51 -4.57
N SER A 220 -36.76 -17.71 -4.98
CA SER A 220 -36.16 -18.40 -6.14
C SER A 220 -37.10 -18.50 -7.34
N ASP A 221 -38.33 -18.00 -7.20
CA ASP A 221 -39.45 -18.14 -8.13
C ASP A 221 -40.11 -16.79 -8.47
N CYS A 222 -39.41 -15.69 -8.20
CA CYS A 222 -39.89 -14.33 -8.34
C CYS A 222 -39.09 -13.54 -9.39
N PRO A 223 -39.68 -12.49 -9.99
CA PRO A 223 -38.98 -11.60 -10.93
C PRO A 223 -37.92 -10.71 -10.28
N ASN A 224 -38.00 -10.50 -8.96
CA ASN A 224 -37.22 -9.50 -8.26
C ASN A 224 -36.60 -9.99 -6.93
N PRO A 225 -35.78 -11.05 -6.96
CA PRO A 225 -35.11 -11.50 -5.74
C PRO A 225 -34.05 -10.51 -5.29
N THR A 226 -33.96 -10.34 -3.98
CA THR A 226 -32.86 -9.64 -3.32
C THR A 226 -31.80 -10.64 -2.90
N VAL A 227 -30.55 -10.37 -3.25
CA VAL A 227 -29.35 -11.14 -2.89
C VAL A 227 -28.66 -10.46 -1.70
N THR A 228 -28.41 -11.22 -0.63
CA THR A 228 -27.56 -10.79 0.50
C THR A 228 -26.41 -11.79 0.67
N PRO A 229 -25.35 -11.70 -0.15
CA PRO A 229 -24.35 -12.75 -0.28
C PRO A 229 -23.42 -12.82 0.95
N ALA A 230 -23.04 -14.04 1.37
CA ALA A 230 -21.98 -14.27 2.37
C ALA A 230 -20.66 -14.78 1.76
N GLY A 231 -20.60 -14.85 0.43
CA GLY A 231 -19.42 -15.17 -0.38
C GLY A 231 -19.74 -14.98 -1.87
N ASP A 232 -18.73 -15.11 -2.72
CA ASP A 232 -18.93 -15.13 -4.17
C ASP A 232 -19.93 -16.23 -4.55
N ILE A 233 -20.93 -15.88 -5.36
CA ILE A 233 -21.94 -16.82 -5.83
C ILE A 233 -22.36 -16.51 -7.26
N ALA A 234 -22.61 -17.55 -8.06
CA ALA A 234 -23.12 -17.41 -9.42
C ALA A 234 -24.55 -17.93 -9.47
N TYR A 235 -25.47 -17.12 -9.98
CA TYR A 235 -26.85 -17.52 -10.21
C TYR A 235 -27.07 -17.83 -11.68
N THR A 236 -27.92 -18.83 -11.92
CA THR A 236 -28.55 -19.11 -13.20
C THR A 236 -30.06 -18.88 -13.03
N LEU A 237 -30.64 -18.05 -13.88
CA LEU A 237 -32.09 -17.88 -13.99
C LEU A 237 -32.57 -18.66 -15.21
N VAL A 238 -33.56 -19.51 -15.01
CA VAL A 238 -34.42 -20.05 -16.06
C VAL A 238 -35.77 -19.33 -15.96
N ALA A 239 -36.17 -18.61 -17.00
CA ALA A 239 -37.44 -17.89 -17.05
C ALA A 239 -38.26 -18.31 -18.26
N THR A 240 -39.58 -18.48 -18.09
CA THR A 240 -40.48 -18.94 -19.16
C THR A 240 -41.53 -17.89 -19.45
N THR A 241 -41.71 -17.52 -20.72
CA THR A 241 -42.72 -16.54 -21.16
C THR A 241 -44.12 -17.16 -21.12
N ALA A 242 -45.17 -16.34 -21.24
CA ALA A 242 -46.55 -16.83 -21.23
C ALA A 242 -46.83 -17.81 -22.38
N ASP A 243 -46.13 -17.64 -23.50
CA ASP A 243 -46.24 -18.47 -24.69
C ASP A 243 -45.30 -19.69 -24.67
N GLY A 244 -44.60 -19.94 -23.54
CA GLY A 244 -43.80 -21.14 -23.30
C GLY A 244 -42.33 -21.04 -23.71
N CYS A 245 -41.83 -19.87 -24.12
CA CYS A 245 -40.43 -19.71 -24.48
C CYS A 245 -39.53 -19.62 -23.26
N VAL A 246 -38.43 -20.38 -23.27
CA VAL A 246 -37.52 -20.48 -22.13
C VAL A 246 -36.24 -19.67 -22.41
N GLY A 247 -35.99 -18.67 -21.57
CA GLY A 247 -34.73 -17.94 -21.49
C GLY A 247 -33.85 -18.47 -20.36
N VAL A 248 -32.53 -18.52 -20.58
CA VAL A 248 -31.55 -18.90 -19.56
C VAL A 248 -30.42 -17.88 -19.53
N ALA A 249 -30.10 -17.38 -18.35
CA ALA A 249 -29.01 -16.43 -18.15
C ALA A 249 -28.27 -16.68 -16.84
N SER A 250 -27.03 -16.23 -16.76
CA SER A 250 -26.21 -16.35 -15.57
C SER A 250 -25.55 -15.03 -15.20
N VAL A 251 -25.37 -14.80 -13.90
CA VAL A 251 -24.72 -13.61 -13.35
C VAL A 251 -23.91 -14.00 -12.12
N ARG A 252 -22.72 -13.40 -11.97
CA ARG A 252 -21.89 -13.58 -10.77
C ARG A 252 -22.08 -12.41 -9.81
N ILE A 253 -22.27 -12.74 -8.55
CA ILE A 253 -22.21 -11.80 -7.43
C ILE A 253 -20.86 -12.00 -6.75
N ILE A 254 -20.09 -10.91 -6.66
CA ILE A 254 -18.75 -10.88 -6.07
C ILE A 254 -18.86 -10.19 -4.71
N LEU A 255 -18.47 -10.89 -3.64
CA LEU A 255 -18.46 -10.32 -2.30
C LEU A 255 -17.16 -9.54 -2.08
N ALA A 256 -17.28 -8.23 -1.89
CA ALA A 256 -16.16 -7.38 -1.55
C ALA A 256 -16.14 -7.07 -0.05
N HIS A 257 -14.95 -7.07 0.53
CA HIS A 257 -14.70 -6.72 1.93
C HIS A 257 -13.98 -5.38 2.00
N SER A 258 -14.25 -4.60 3.05
CA SER A 258 -13.38 -3.48 3.41
C SER A 258 -12.08 -4.03 3.99
N SER A 259 -10.95 -3.42 3.62
CA SER A 259 -9.66 -3.76 4.21
C SER A 259 -9.23 -2.68 5.19
N GLU A 260 -8.75 -3.09 6.36
CA GLU A 260 -8.01 -2.23 7.27
C GLU A 260 -6.51 -2.49 7.14
N SER A 261 -5.73 -1.42 6.99
CA SER A 261 -4.27 -1.49 6.97
C SER A 261 -3.65 -0.56 8.01
N PHE A 262 -2.55 -0.99 8.60
CA PHE A 262 -1.85 -0.28 9.66
C PHE A 262 -0.42 0.02 9.20
N ALA A 263 -0.01 1.28 9.34
CA ALA A 263 1.37 1.71 9.08
C ALA A 263 1.90 2.54 10.26
N GLU A 264 3.20 2.44 10.50
CA GLU A 264 3.88 3.26 11.50
C GLU A 264 4.89 4.19 10.83
N VAL A 265 4.87 5.46 11.20
CA VAL A 265 5.81 6.47 10.70
C VAL A 265 6.51 7.13 11.89
N PRO A 266 7.84 7.06 11.99
CA PRO A 266 8.58 7.79 13.02
C PRO A 266 8.57 9.30 12.74
N LEU A 267 8.52 10.11 13.80
CA LEU A 267 8.60 11.58 13.75
C LEU A 267 9.65 12.06 14.75
N CYS A 268 10.68 12.77 14.28
CA CYS A 268 11.65 13.43 15.15
C CYS A 268 11.09 14.76 15.69
N ALA A 269 11.66 15.27 16.78
CA ALA A 269 11.22 16.54 17.36
C ALA A 269 11.50 17.71 16.40
N GLY A 270 10.47 18.51 16.11
CA GLY A 270 10.58 19.66 15.19
C GLY A 270 10.39 19.32 13.70
N ASP A 271 10.39 18.03 13.34
CA ASP A 271 10.12 17.59 11.98
C ASP A 271 8.62 17.67 11.62
N THR A 272 8.34 17.54 10.33
CA THR A 272 6.98 17.44 9.78
C THR A 272 6.91 16.26 8.83
N VAL A 273 5.93 15.38 9.00
CA VAL A 273 5.61 14.30 8.06
C VAL A 273 4.32 14.64 7.31
N LEU A 274 4.27 14.32 6.01
CA LEU A 274 3.05 14.49 5.21
C LEU A 274 2.24 13.20 5.26
N LEU A 275 1.07 13.24 5.90
CA LEU A 275 0.09 12.16 5.86
C LEU A 275 -1.13 12.61 5.06
N PHE A 276 -1.47 11.86 4.02
CA PHE A 276 -2.66 12.13 3.20
C PHE A 276 -2.69 13.54 2.59
N GLY A 277 -1.52 14.11 2.30
CA GLY A 277 -1.36 15.48 1.77
C GLY A 277 -1.42 16.59 2.84
N MET A 278 -1.59 16.24 4.12
CA MET A 278 -1.64 17.17 5.24
C MET A 278 -0.36 17.08 6.10
N PRO A 279 0.22 18.21 6.50
CA PRO A 279 1.39 18.22 7.39
C PRO A 279 0.99 17.83 8.82
N VAL A 280 1.75 16.89 9.39
CA VAL A 280 1.59 16.40 10.77
C VAL A 280 2.90 16.65 11.53
N THR A 281 2.78 17.34 12.66
CA THR A 281 3.90 17.76 13.54
C THR A 281 3.83 17.17 14.95
N ALA A 282 2.80 16.37 15.24
CA ALA A 282 2.59 15.74 16.53
C ALA A 282 2.32 14.24 16.36
N ALA A 283 2.77 13.44 17.33
CA ALA A 283 2.47 12.01 17.39
C ALA A 283 0.96 11.78 17.59
N GLY A 284 0.45 10.70 16.99
CA GLY A 284 -0.96 10.36 17.02
C GLY A 284 -1.33 9.32 15.97
N THR A 285 -2.57 8.83 16.02
CA THR A 285 -3.11 7.93 15.00
C THR A 285 -4.04 8.71 14.09
N PHE A 286 -3.78 8.64 12.79
CA PHE A 286 -4.54 9.29 11.74
C PHE A 286 -5.20 8.22 10.87
N GLN A 287 -6.39 8.49 10.37
CA GLN A 287 -7.10 7.57 9.48
C GLN A 287 -7.55 8.29 8.21
N GLN A 288 -7.48 7.57 7.10
CA GLN A 288 -8.11 7.98 5.84
C GLN A 288 -8.96 6.84 5.31
N THR A 289 -10.20 7.19 4.98
CA THR A 289 -11.09 6.32 4.21
C THR A 289 -10.74 6.45 2.74
N LEU A 290 -10.37 5.34 2.12
CA LEU A 290 -10.15 5.20 0.69
C LEU A 290 -11.45 4.74 0.06
N SER A 291 -12.14 5.67 -0.61
CA SER A 291 -13.43 5.35 -1.22
C SER A 291 -13.27 4.47 -2.45
N ALA A 292 -13.89 3.29 -2.41
CA ALA A 292 -13.94 2.39 -3.54
C ALA A 292 -15.16 2.70 -4.41
N GLN A 293 -15.05 2.52 -5.72
CA GLN A 293 -16.11 2.83 -6.69
C GLN A 293 -17.44 2.08 -6.40
N ASN A 294 -17.38 0.99 -5.63
CA ASN A 294 -18.52 0.13 -5.28
C ASN A 294 -18.88 0.18 -3.77
N GLY A 295 -18.35 1.15 -3.01
CA GLY A 295 -18.76 1.43 -1.63
C GLY A 295 -18.10 0.60 -0.52
N CYS A 296 -17.22 -0.36 -0.86
CA CYS A 296 -16.46 -1.12 0.14
C CYS A 296 -15.18 -0.36 0.48
N ASP A 297 -15.36 0.77 1.14
CA ASP A 297 -14.27 1.69 1.45
C ASP A 297 -13.25 1.01 2.37
N SER A 298 -11.98 1.14 2.03
CA SER A 298 -10.89 0.64 2.88
C SER A 298 -10.44 1.73 3.83
N ILE A 299 -9.98 1.37 5.03
CA ILE A 299 -9.49 2.34 6.01
C ILE A 299 -7.99 2.13 6.20
N VAL A 300 -7.22 3.19 6.02
CA VAL A 300 -5.79 3.21 6.32
C VAL A 300 -5.57 3.92 7.64
N HIS A 301 -5.04 3.21 8.62
CA HIS A 301 -4.59 3.75 9.90
C HIS A 301 -3.08 3.98 9.87
N VAL A 302 -2.65 5.22 10.11
CA VAL A 302 -1.22 5.57 10.22
C VAL A 302 -0.96 6.09 11.62
N THR A 303 -0.09 5.40 12.36
CA THR A 303 0.37 5.84 13.68
C THR A 303 1.70 6.57 13.52
N VAL A 304 1.70 7.86 13.84
CA VAL A 304 2.90 8.68 13.94
C VAL A 304 3.47 8.54 15.33
N LYS A 305 4.69 8.01 15.42
CA LYS A 305 5.39 7.77 16.69
C LYS A 305 6.50 8.79 16.87
N ALA A 306 6.40 9.60 17.92
CA ALA A 306 7.49 10.50 18.31
C ALA A 306 8.70 9.67 18.74
N LEU A 307 9.85 9.91 18.11
CA LEU A 307 11.12 9.35 18.53
C LEU A 307 11.74 10.24 19.62
N PRO A 308 12.28 9.67 20.71
CA PRO A 308 12.93 10.44 21.76
C PRO A 308 14.24 11.05 21.24
N SER A 309 14.43 12.36 21.40
CA SER A 309 15.72 13.01 21.24
C SER A 309 16.56 12.75 22.50
N SER A 310 17.63 11.97 22.38
CA SER A 310 18.57 11.76 23.49
C SER A 310 19.52 12.94 23.61
N ALA A 311 19.49 13.62 24.77
CA ALA A 311 20.50 14.59 25.18
C ALA A 311 21.52 13.88 26.10
N GLY A 312 22.80 13.96 25.76
CA GLY A 312 23.91 13.42 26.55
C GLY A 312 24.92 14.50 26.91
N SER A 313 25.71 14.29 27.96
CA SER A 313 26.83 15.17 28.29
C SER A 313 28.13 14.38 28.45
N VAL A 314 29.24 14.98 28.01
CA VAL A 314 30.59 14.42 28.13
C VAL A 314 31.51 15.47 28.74
N THR A 315 32.22 15.12 29.81
CA THR A 315 33.24 16.00 30.42
C THR A 315 34.64 15.50 30.07
N LEU A 316 35.46 16.37 29.49
CA LEU A 316 36.86 16.12 29.19
C LEU A 316 37.75 16.96 30.11
N PHE A 317 39.00 16.52 30.34
CA PHE A 317 39.94 17.23 31.21
C PHE A 317 41.22 17.59 30.45
N GLY A 318 41.70 18.83 30.62
CA GLY A 318 42.95 19.30 30.03
C GLY A 318 43.72 20.25 30.96
N CYS A 319 45.02 20.45 30.72
CA CYS A 319 45.79 21.44 31.49
C CYS A 319 45.35 22.88 31.09
N PRO A 320 45.38 23.85 32.01
CA PRO A 320 45.03 25.25 31.70
C PRO A 320 45.77 25.79 30.45
N GLY A 321 45.05 26.41 29.53
CA GLY A 321 45.61 26.98 28.29
C GLY A 321 45.85 25.99 27.15
N SER A 322 45.55 24.71 27.34
CA SER A 322 45.57 23.70 26.27
C SER A 322 44.18 23.52 25.61
N ALA A 323 44.12 22.65 24.59
CA ALA A 323 42.87 22.21 23.97
C ALA A 323 42.85 20.66 23.90
N VAL A 324 41.67 20.07 24.08
CA VAL A 324 41.44 18.63 24.02
C VAL A 324 40.68 18.30 22.74
N GLN A 325 41.10 17.26 22.01
CA GLN A 325 40.41 16.84 20.79
C GLN A 325 39.14 16.04 21.11
N TYR A 326 38.01 16.44 20.54
CA TYR A 326 36.76 15.68 20.54
C TYR A 326 36.13 15.74 19.14
N ASP A 327 35.76 14.57 18.60
CA ASP A 327 35.18 14.41 17.25
C ASP A 327 35.86 15.24 16.15
N SER A 328 37.18 15.11 16.05
CA SER A 328 38.04 15.84 15.09
C SER A 328 38.16 17.36 15.31
N GLN A 329 37.49 17.95 16.30
CA GLN A 329 37.63 19.35 16.68
C GLN A 329 38.50 19.51 17.93
N MET A 330 39.28 20.60 18.01
CA MET A 330 40.08 20.95 19.19
C MET A 330 39.29 21.91 20.07
N LEU A 331 38.92 21.47 21.27
CA LEU A 331 38.14 22.24 22.24
C LEU A 331 39.06 22.84 23.32
N PRO A 332 39.19 24.18 23.42
CA PRO A 332 39.89 24.86 24.50
C PRO A 332 39.40 24.45 25.89
N VAL A 333 40.32 24.35 26.85
CA VAL A 333 39.95 24.13 28.27
C VAL A 333 39.16 25.33 28.79
N GLY A 334 37.97 25.07 29.35
CA GLY A 334 36.99 26.08 29.79
C GLY A 334 35.81 26.28 28.83
N GLU A 335 35.81 25.62 27.68
CA GLU A 335 34.73 25.71 26.68
C GLU A 335 33.65 24.63 26.89
N THR A 336 32.41 24.99 26.54
CA THR A 336 31.28 24.07 26.40
C THR A 336 30.71 24.20 24.99
N GLN A 337 30.67 23.10 24.25
CA GLN A 337 30.17 23.07 22.87
C GLN A 337 29.23 21.89 22.65
N ASP A 338 28.16 22.12 21.89
CA ASP A 338 27.21 21.08 21.48
C ASP A 338 27.62 20.43 20.16
N PHE A 339 27.56 19.11 20.12
CA PHE A 339 27.75 18.28 18.93
C PHE A 339 26.45 17.58 18.57
N VAL A 340 26.07 17.66 17.29
CA VAL A 340 24.85 17.03 16.78
C VAL A 340 25.23 15.74 16.04
N PHE A 341 24.75 14.61 16.55
CA PHE A 341 24.96 13.29 15.96
C PHE A 341 23.62 12.73 15.46
N GLN A 342 23.58 12.22 14.23
CA GLN A 342 22.42 11.49 13.74
C GLN A 342 22.45 10.06 14.28
N ASN A 343 21.37 9.63 14.94
CA ASN A 343 21.22 8.23 15.33
C ASN A 343 20.90 7.34 14.11
N TYR A 344 20.94 6.02 14.26
CA TYR A 344 20.66 5.08 13.16
C TYR A 344 19.22 5.17 12.60
N LEU A 345 18.34 5.90 13.28
CA LEU A 345 16.94 6.15 12.90
C LEU A 345 16.74 7.53 12.25
N GLY A 346 17.80 8.33 12.08
CA GLY A 346 17.76 9.63 11.41
C GLY A 346 17.39 10.83 12.30
N CYS A 347 17.10 10.64 13.59
CA CYS A 347 16.91 11.77 14.49
C CYS A 347 18.24 12.29 15.04
N ASP A 348 18.32 13.59 15.22
CA ASP A 348 19.45 14.25 15.84
C ASP A 348 19.50 13.98 17.36
N SER A 349 20.72 13.79 17.85
CA SER A 349 21.05 13.70 19.28
C SER A 349 22.06 14.79 19.57
N VAL A 350 21.80 15.58 20.59
CA VAL A 350 22.71 16.65 21.03
C VAL A 350 23.57 16.10 22.16
N VAL A 351 24.88 16.13 21.98
CA VAL A 351 25.86 15.83 23.01
C VAL A 351 26.58 17.12 23.40
N THR A 352 26.36 17.56 24.64
CA THR A 352 27.03 18.73 25.19
C THR A 352 28.38 18.31 25.77
N VAL A 353 29.47 18.83 25.22
CA VAL A 353 30.85 18.53 25.66
C VAL A 353 31.40 19.71 26.42
N THR A 354 31.86 19.48 27.65
CA THR A 354 32.52 20.50 28.49
C THR A 354 33.96 20.09 28.78
N VAL A 355 34.91 21.01 28.61
CA VAL A 355 36.33 20.77 28.94
C VAL A 355 36.70 21.48 30.23
N GLU A 356 37.02 20.73 31.28
CA GLU A 356 37.42 21.26 32.60
C GLU A 356 38.94 21.26 32.79
N ALA A 357 39.43 22.21 33.60
CA ALA A 357 40.85 22.38 33.88
C ALA A 357 41.35 21.44 35.00
N LEU A 358 42.49 20.77 34.78
CA LEU A 358 43.22 20.05 35.83
C LEU A 358 43.95 21.03 36.76
N SER A 359 44.05 20.69 38.05
CA SER A 359 44.70 21.53 39.07
C SER A 359 46.23 21.44 39.05
N THR A 360 46.91 22.60 39.12
CA THR A 360 48.37 22.70 39.31
C THR A 360 48.70 22.95 40.79
N SER A 361 49.61 22.17 41.38
CA SER A 361 50.04 22.32 42.78
C SER A 361 51.30 23.17 42.90
N ALA A 362 51.30 24.12 43.84
CA ALA A 362 52.46 24.93 44.21
C ALA A 362 52.85 24.64 45.67
N ASN A 363 54.09 24.24 45.91
CA ASN A 363 54.62 23.90 47.24
C ASN A 363 55.83 24.78 47.58
N SER A 364 56.10 25.02 48.86
CA SER A 364 57.33 25.73 49.29
C SER A 364 58.16 24.90 50.27
N VAL A 365 59.49 25.05 50.21
CA VAL A 365 60.47 24.36 51.07
C VAL A 365 61.49 25.35 51.61
N THR A 366 61.78 25.31 52.92
CA THR A 366 62.80 26.17 53.56
C THR A 366 63.98 25.34 54.05
N LEU A 367 65.21 25.78 53.75
CA LEU A 367 66.48 25.18 54.17
C LEU A 367 67.26 26.13 55.08
N TYR A 368 68.18 25.63 55.91
CA TYR A 368 68.96 26.43 56.86
C TYR A 368 70.47 26.21 56.71
N GLY A 369 71.29 27.27 56.79
CA GLY A 369 72.75 27.20 56.75
C GLY A 369 73.45 28.30 57.57
N CYS A 370 74.73 28.14 57.93
CA CYS A 370 75.49 29.21 58.60
C CYS A 370 75.71 30.39 57.60
N PRO A 371 75.74 31.64 58.08
CA PRO A 371 75.98 32.82 57.22
C PRO A 371 77.21 32.67 56.32
N GLY A 372 77.07 32.93 55.02
CA GLY A 372 78.15 32.81 54.03
C GLY A 372 78.38 31.40 53.45
N SER A 373 77.64 30.40 53.90
CA SER A 373 77.67 29.04 53.33
C SER A 373 76.62 28.84 52.22
N ALA A 374 76.73 27.71 51.51
CA ALA A 374 75.73 27.27 50.52
C ALA A 374 75.17 25.90 50.91
N VAL A 375 73.85 25.72 50.72
CA VAL A 375 73.12 24.47 50.95
C VAL A 375 72.74 23.86 49.60
N GLN A 376 72.90 22.55 49.45
CA GLN A 376 72.58 21.84 48.20
C GLN A 376 71.08 21.46 48.15
N TYR A 377 70.39 21.81 47.07
CA TYR A 377 69.04 21.36 46.75
C TYR A 377 68.91 21.05 45.27
N ALA A 378 68.33 19.88 44.92
CA ALA A 378 68.13 19.42 43.54
C ALA A 378 69.40 19.57 42.65
N SER A 379 70.56 19.19 43.18
CA SER A 379 71.87 19.27 42.50
C SER A 379 72.42 20.68 42.28
N GLN A 380 71.80 21.70 42.87
CA GLN A 380 72.22 23.09 42.77
C GLN A 380 72.60 23.65 44.15
N ALA A 381 73.68 24.44 44.21
CA ALA A 381 74.12 25.11 45.43
C ALA A 381 73.38 26.44 45.61
N LEU A 382 72.52 26.53 46.63
CA LEU A 382 71.80 27.74 47.00
C LEU A 382 72.50 28.43 48.17
N VAL A 383 72.89 29.70 48.00
CA VAL A 383 73.52 30.47 49.09
C VAL A 383 72.49 30.93 50.11
N VAL A 384 72.89 31.04 51.38
CA VAL A 384 72.02 31.56 52.46
C VAL A 384 71.50 32.95 52.08
N GLY A 385 70.17 33.12 52.06
CA GLY A 385 69.47 34.33 51.62
C GLY A 385 68.87 34.27 50.20
N GLN A 386 69.11 33.20 49.43
CA GLN A 386 68.46 33.01 48.12
C GLN A 386 67.08 32.33 48.22
N THR A 387 66.20 32.71 47.29
CA THR A 387 64.95 32.02 46.95
C THR A 387 64.98 31.63 45.46
N GLN A 388 64.68 30.39 45.13
CA GLN A 388 64.67 29.88 43.75
C GLN A 388 63.52 28.88 43.52
N ASP A 389 62.88 28.97 42.34
CA ASP A 389 61.81 28.06 41.92
C ASP A 389 62.36 26.88 41.11
N PHE A 390 61.78 25.70 41.35
CA PHE A 390 62.05 24.45 40.62
C PHE A 390 60.75 23.91 40.02
N ALA A 391 60.75 23.67 38.71
CA ALA A 391 59.62 23.05 38.01
C ALA A 391 59.78 21.53 37.95
N PHE A 392 58.76 20.80 38.39
CA PHE A 392 58.71 19.34 38.33
C PHE A 392 57.53 18.89 37.46
N GLN A 393 57.78 17.96 36.54
CA GLN A 393 56.73 17.37 35.69
C GLN A 393 56.07 16.19 36.42
N ASN A 394 54.74 16.21 36.56
CA ASN A 394 53.99 15.02 36.96
C ASN A 394 53.75 14.09 35.75
N TYR A 395 53.25 12.86 35.99
CA TYR A 395 53.04 11.87 34.91
C TYR A 395 52.00 12.31 33.85
N LEU A 396 51.20 13.34 34.13
CA LEU A 396 50.15 13.89 33.27
C LEU A 396 50.58 15.16 32.52
N GLY A 397 51.81 15.65 32.74
CA GLY A 397 52.36 16.80 32.01
C GLY A 397 51.87 18.18 32.46
N CYS A 398 51.03 18.29 33.50
CA CYS A 398 50.76 19.59 34.12
C CYS A 398 51.86 19.85 35.18
N ASP A 399 52.50 21.02 35.14
CA ASP A 399 53.69 21.35 35.94
C ASP A 399 53.35 21.72 37.39
N SER A 400 54.22 21.30 38.31
CA SER A 400 54.21 21.74 39.70
C SER A 400 55.43 22.61 39.96
N ILE A 401 55.22 23.78 40.56
CA ILE A 401 56.31 24.70 40.95
C ILE A 401 56.60 24.48 42.44
N VAL A 402 57.87 24.26 42.77
CA VAL A 402 58.35 24.23 44.17
C VAL A 402 59.29 25.41 44.40
N THR A 403 58.91 26.31 45.28
CA THR A 403 59.73 27.48 45.67
C THR A 403 60.60 27.13 46.88
N VAL A 404 61.92 27.29 46.76
CA VAL A 404 62.90 26.94 47.81
C VAL A 404 63.60 28.20 48.34
N THR A 405 63.62 28.39 49.67
CA THR A 405 64.30 29.52 50.33
C THR A 405 65.34 29.03 51.34
N VAL A 406 66.51 29.67 51.41
CA VAL A 406 67.57 29.33 52.37
C VAL A 406 67.75 30.43 53.43
N GLU A 407 67.61 30.10 54.71
CA GLU A 407 67.71 31.04 55.86
C GLU A 407 68.98 30.80 56.73
N ALA A 408 69.39 31.82 57.49
CA ALA A 408 70.63 31.82 58.29
C ALA A 408 70.44 31.28 59.72
N LEU A 409 71.41 30.49 60.21
CA LEU A 409 71.49 30.07 61.62
C LEU A 409 72.14 31.14 62.54
N PRO A 410 71.73 31.27 63.82
CA PRO A 410 72.21 32.31 64.74
C PRO A 410 73.60 32.06 65.36
N THR A 411 74.40 33.13 65.59
CA THR A 411 75.70 33.14 66.32
C THR A 411 75.59 33.87 67.67
N SER A 412 76.41 33.54 68.68
CA SER A 412 76.35 34.15 70.03
C SER A 412 77.67 34.80 70.50
N THR A 413 77.57 35.87 71.32
CA THR A 413 78.71 36.60 71.93
C THR A 413 78.52 36.79 73.44
N GLY A 414 79.58 36.73 74.25
CA GLY A 414 79.52 36.91 75.72
C GLY A 414 80.78 37.52 76.36
N SER A 415 80.76 37.88 77.65
CA SER A 415 81.92 38.45 78.37
C SER A 415 82.08 37.96 79.81
N VAL A 416 83.31 37.86 80.33
CA VAL A 416 83.66 37.40 81.69
C VAL A 416 84.72 38.32 82.34
N THR A 417 84.59 38.65 83.64
CA THR A 417 85.61 39.44 84.38
C THR A 417 86.19 38.65 85.56
N LEU A 418 87.51 38.70 85.75
CA LEU A 418 88.27 38.04 86.81
C LEU A 418 89.00 39.07 87.70
N TYR A 419 89.37 38.72 88.93
CA TYR A 419 90.02 39.65 89.88
C TYR A 419 91.28 39.04 90.54
N GLY A 420 92.31 39.85 90.82
CA GLY A 420 93.51 39.43 91.59
C GLY A 420 94.25 40.58 92.29
N CYS A 421 95.13 40.30 93.27
CA CYS A 421 95.93 41.36 93.93
C CYS A 421 96.86 42.04 92.89
N PRO A 422 97.14 43.35 93.03
CA PRO A 422 98.05 44.08 92.14
C PRO A 422 99.41 43.38 91.98
N GLY A 423 99.89 43.22 90.74
CA GLY A 423 101.18 42.57 90.42
C GLY A 423 101.14 41.04 90.28
N SER A 424 99.98 40.40 90.48
CA SER A 424 99.78 38.95 90.25
C SER A 424 99.28 38.63 88.83
N THR A 425 99.03 37.35 88.53
CA THR A 425 98.43 36.89 87.25
C THR A 425 97.31 35.89 87.51
N VAL A 426 96.27 35.88 86.66
CA VAL A 426 95.12 34.96 86.74
C VAL A 426 95.09 34.02 85.52
N GLN A 427 94.71 32.75 85.69
CA GLN A 427 94.58 31.79 84.59
C GLN A 427 93.13 31.72 84.07
N TYR A 428 92.93 31.78 82.75
CA TYR A 428 91.64 31.51 82.09
C TYR A 428 91.85 30.76 80.77
N ALA A 429 91.07 29.69 80.55
CA ALA A 429 91.14 28.84 79.34
C ALA A 429 92.59 28.43 78.97
N SER A 430 93.38 28.02 79.98
CA SER A 430 94.79 27.63 79.86
C SER A 430 95.76 28.73 79.41
N GLN A 431 95.32 30.00 79.40
CA GLN A 431 96.16 31.17 79.18
C GLN A 431 96.34 31.99 80.46
N THR A 432 97.52 32.57 80.63
CA THR A 432 97.87 33.41 81.78
C THR A 432 97.61 34.88 81.43
N LEU A 433 96.70 35.52 82.14
CA LEU A 433 96.33 36.92 81.94
C LEU A 433 96.86 37.77 83.10
N SER A 434 97.48 38.92 82.76
CA SER A 434 97.96 39.89 83.76
C SER A 434 96.81 40.77 84.27
N ILE A 435 96.92 41.30 85.49
CA ILE A 435 95.96 42.29 85.99
C ILE A 435 95.92 43.51 85.03
N GLY A 436 94.74 43.89 84.56
CA GLY A 436 94.51 44.96 83.57
C GLY A 436 94.42 44.50 82.11
N GLN A 437 94.59 43.21 81.80
CA GLN A 437 94.44 42.69 80.43
C GLN A 437 92.97 42.39 80.06
N THR A 438 92.66 42.51 78.76
CA THR A 438 91.41 42.02 78.15
C THR A 438 91.72 41.21 76.88
N GLN A 439 91.13 40.03 76.72
CA GLN A 439 91.39 39.13 75.58
C GLN A 439 90.17 38.31 75.15
N ASP A 440 89.99 38.12 73.84
CA ASP A 440 88.91 37.33 73.24
C ASP A 440 89.29 35.85 73.03
N PHE A 441 88.30 34.97 73.21
CA PHE A 441 88.37 33.54 72.97
C PHE A 441 87.25 33.08 72.04
N ILE A 442 87.56 32.24 71.06
CA ILE A 442 86.59 31.69 70.09
C ILE A 442 86.20 30.27 70.52
N PHE A 443 84.90 30.00 70.58
CA PHE A 443 84.33 28.70 70.92
C PHE A 443 83.26 28.30 69.89
N GLN A 444 83.20 27.03 69.48
CA GLN A 444 82.11 26.54 68.61
C GLN A 444 80.84 26.26 69.42
N ASN A 445 79.69 26.72 68.93
CA ASN A 445 78.39 26.36 69.51
C ASN A 445 77.92 24.97 69.03
N TYR A 446 76.84 24.42 69.63
CA TYR A 446 76.25 23.12 69.27
C TYR A 446 75.82 23.02 67.79
N ALA A 447 75.54 24.15 67.13
CA ALA A 447 75.15 24.21 65.73
C ALA A 447 76.36 24.33 64.77
N GLY A 448 77.59 24.33 65.29
CA GLY A 448 78.82 24.38 64.49
C GLY A 448 79.16 25.76 63.91
N CYS A 449 78.45 26.83 64.30
CA CYS A 449 78.84 28.20 63.95
C CYS A 449 79.67 28.80 65.13
N ASP A 450 80.71 29.58 64.84
CA ASP A 450 81.66 30.12 65.83
C ASP A 450 81.03 31.21 66.73
N SER A 451 81.36 31.20 68.02
CA SER A 451 80.95 32.17 69.05
C SER A 451 82.18 32.83 69.71
N VAL A 452 82.06 34.10 70.14
CA VAL A 452 83.18 34.88 70.72
C VAL A 452 82.91 35.24 72.19
N VAL A 453 83.87 35.03 73.09
CA VAL A 453 83.81 35.40 74.51
C VAL A 453 84.99 36.30 74.89
N THR A 454 84.71 37.49 75.42
CA THR A 454 85.72 38.48 75.84
C THR A 454 86.00 38.42 77.35
N VAL A 455 87.26 38.32 77.78
CA VAL A 455 87.64 38.15 79.19
C VAL A 455 88.52 39.30 79.68
N ALA A 456 88.20 39.93 80.82
CA ALA A 456 88.97 41.03 81.43
C ALA A 456 89.43 40.71 82.87
N VAL A 457 90.58 41.26 83.33
CA VAL A 457 91.12 41.02 84.68
C VAL A 457 91.37 42.33 85.46
N GLU A 458 90.87 42.47 86.70
CA GLU A 458 90.91 43.70 87.52
C GLU A 458 91.58 43.54 88.92
N ALA A 459 91.97 44.65 89.57
CA ALA A 459 92.80 44.68 90.81
C ALA A 459 92.00 44.91 92.12
N LEU A 460 92.48 44.36 93.25
CA LEU A 460 91.93 44.56 94.62
C LEU A 460 92.62 45.69 95.44
N PRO A 461 91.93 46.44 96.36
CA PRO A 461 92.46 47.64 97.06
C PRO A 461 93.21 47.42 98.43
N THR A 462 94.07 48.38 98.87
CA THR A 462 94.82 48.40 100.18
C THR A 462 94.64 49.72 100.99
N SER A 463 94.90 49.76 102.33
CA SER A 463 94.64 50.93 103.24
C SER A 463 95.65 51.13 104.39
N ALA A 464 95.99 52.39 104.77
CA ALA A 464 96.93 52.75 105.87
C ALA A 464 96.37 53.81 106.87
N SER A 465 96.83 53.85 108.13
CA SER A 465 96.40 54.83 109.18
C SER A 465 97.47 55.15 110.25
N ASN A 466 97.39 56.33 110.89
CA ASN A 466 98.36 56.81 111.90
C ASN A 466 97.77 56.87 113.32
N LEU A 467 98.56 56.53 114.35
CA LEU A 467 98.20 56.57 115.78
C LEU A 467 99.18 57.44 116.60
N VAL A 468 98.68 58.36 117.43
CA VAL A 468 99.48 59.25 118.28
C VAL A 468 99.35 58.84 119.75
N LEU A 469 100.47 58.83 120.48
CA LEU A 469 100.53 58.44 121.90
C LEU A 469 101.09 59.59 122.74
N PHE A 470 100.60 59.75 123.98
CA PHE A 470 100.94 60.86 124.87
C PHE A 470 101.76 60.39 126.08
N ALA A 471 102.78 61.16 126.48
CA ALA A 471 103.63 60.90 127.64
C ALA A 471 103.98 62.22 128.38
N CYS A 472 104.27 62.14 129.69
CA CYS A 472 104.68 63.31 130.48
C CYS A 472 106.12 63.74 130.14
N PRO A 473 106.47 65.04 130.21
CA PRO A 473 107.82 65.52 129.88
C PRO A 473 108.91 64.78 130.67
N GLY A 474 109.88 64.21 129.97
CA GLY A 474 110.96 63.40 130.55
C GLY A 474 110.67 61.91 130.69
N SER A 475 109.46 61.44 130.34
CA SER A 475 109.11 60.00 130.31
C SER A 475 109.01 59.44 128.89
N THR A 476 109.09 58.12 128.76
CA THR A 476 108.96 57.35 127.50
C THR A 476 107.68 56.50 127.49
N VAL A 477 107.13 56.20 126.31
CA VAL A 477 105.95 55.33 126.12
C VAL A 477 106.32 54.06 125.35
N GLN A 478 105.72 52.92 125.71
CA GLN A 478 105.84 51.66 124.96
C GLN A 478 104.67 51.49 123.99
N TYR A 479 104.95 51.17 122.73
CA TYR A 479 103.94 50.73 121.75
C TYR A 479 104.50 49.66 120.84
N ALA A 480 103.70 48.61 120.59
CA ALA A 480 104.10 47.43 119.82
C ALA A 480 105.50 46.89 120.21
N SER A 481 105.75 46.79 121.52
CA SER A 481 106.99 46.30 122.12
C SER A 481 108.24 47.16 121.85
N GLN A 482 108.08 48.39 121.35
CA GLN A 482 109.16 49.37 121.20
C GLN A 482 108.97 50.56 122.14
N THR A 483 110.10 51.04 122.68
CA THR A 483 110.14 52.23 123.54
C THR A 483 110.27 53.48 122.67
N LEU A 484 109.23 54.31 122.64
CA LEU A 484 109.22 55.58 121.91
C LEU A 484 109.45 56.75 122.88
N SER A 485 110.34 57.66 122.48
CA SER A 485 110.57 58.93 123.17
C SER A 485 109.62 60.02 122.66
N ILE A 486 109.33 61.04 123.48
CA ILE A 486 108.47 62.16 123.07
C ILE A 486 108.99 62.80 121.78
N GLY A 487 108.14 62.87 120.75
CA GLY A 487 108.44 63.46 119.45
C GLY A 487 108.87 62.48 118.34
N GLN A 488 109.01 61.18 118.61
CA GLN A 488 109.29 60.18 117.56
C GLN A 488 108.03 59.71 116.81
N THR A 489 108.20 59.42 115.51
CA THR A 489 107.24 58.72 114.65
C THR A 489 107.89 57.45 114.09
N GLN A 490 107.17 56.33 114.06
CA GLN A 490 107.65 55.02 113.60
C GLN A 490 106.51 54.28 112.88
N ASP A 491 106.79 53.72 111.70
CA ASP A 491 105.81 52.96 110.89
C ASP A 491 105.79 51.47 111.28
N PHE A 492 104.60 50.86 111.18
CA PHE A 492 104.36 49.42 111.37
C PHE A 492 103.49 48.88 110.23
N THR A 493 103.87 47.73 109.65
CA THR A 493 103.14 47.07 108.55
C THR A 493 102.34 45.87 109.07
N PHE A 494 101.11 45.70 108.59
CA PHE A 494 100.24 44.58 108.99
C PHE A 494 99.50 43.99 107.76
N GLN A 495 99.31 42.67 107.69
CA GLN A 495 98.50 42.04 106.64
C GLN A 495 97.01 42.20 106.93
N ASN A 496 96.24 42.64 105.93
CA ASN A 496 94.78 42.72 106.05
C ASN A 496 94.11 41.33 105.88
N PHE A 497 92.81 41.23 106.18
CA PHE A 497 92.03 39.98 106.11
C PHE A 497 91.98 39.35 104.70
N VAL A 498 92.22 40.13 103.64
CA VAL A 498 92.19 39.67 102.24
C VAL A 498 93.57 39.21 101.76
N GLY A 499 94.59 39.20 102.64
CA GLY A 499 95.91 38.65 102.37
C GLY A 499 96.81 39.52 101.49
N CYS A 500 96.37 40.71 101.07
CA CYS A 500 97.26 41.71 100.48
C CYS A 500 97.82 42.61 101.62
N ASP A 501 99.14 42.89 101.64
CA ASP A 501 99.86 43.64 102.68
C ASP A 501 99.60 45.17 102.60
N SER A 502 99.55 45.85 103.76
CA SER A 502 99.31 47.30 103.85
C SER A 502 100.17 48.00 104.89
#